data_AF-A0A7H8NMK2-F1
#
_entry.id   AF-A0A7H8NMK2-F1
#
_cell.length_a   1.000
_cell.length_b   1.000
_cell.length_c   1.000
_cell.angle_alpha   90.00
_cell.angle_beta   90.00
_cell.angle_gamma   90.00
#
_symmetry.space_group_name_H-M   'P 1'
#
loop_
_entity.id
_entity.type
_entity.pdbx_description
1 polymer ?
#
loop_
_entity_poly.entity_id
_entity_poly.type
_entity_poly.pdbx_seq_one_letter_code
_entity_poly.pdbx_strand_id
1 'polypeptide(L)'
;MTLSRLATKRGAVRAILEWLAHRTGGVATLIDADGTPAVTPAPPPSPALRAATDAVAGLHRRGTPSAVLSVPAAAGERAEPDGGSTVFLVSLTAGAAGAHAEAGPRRQAPYLVLIAPDGPGRRPGRPQVLLADAARTLGLCWRLEEADRDRVRVEAAEAHGREAVLHLLMVGSVPAAHRIAAALQPPLPQLAHVYVIECPGQRRYEIADRIAHAARGKAWIVPCPVRPTHLIALVPAVPEPAGRAGGAARAALDQGVASPARPPAGPAGDAAVGQVDDENCATDFRATFGELPHQSPALSRSARAGTAVETVGVRGLDRAIAERVPECLIGVSGEVALRETPIGYEQAFHALAVARTAPSGRASFQRDFDLTPLASPEGLRWAQELLAPCLHYVPPRRADPGGEELLGTLGSWLTFGSAASRHLKIHRNTLGARVRLIDELLGLDLGRLADQSAAWLALQLRGAPLPTPTDRPPASLEDLLGTPAAGVWAHAQLQPLERANLPSGTETVRAWLRADAKLPQAAGALGISLPGARKRLTRAEEALGRSLLHAPSAKYELWLAMRALKAL
;
A
#
# COMPACT_ATOMS: atom_id res chain seq x y z
N MET A 1 -25.73 8.36 -39.16
CA MET A 1 -25.64 8.46 -37.69
C MET A 1 -25.67 9.92 -37.26
N THR A 2 -26.40 10.23 -36.19
CA THR A 2 -26.44 11.56 -35.55
C THR A 2 -25.28 11.70 -34.55
N LEU A 3 -24.75 12.92 -34.39
CA LEU A 3 -23.68 13.25 -33.42
C LEU A 3 -24.03 12.79 -31.99
N SER A 4 -25.30 12.91 -31.60
CA SER A 4 -25.81 12.48 -30.28
C SER A 4 -25.57 10.99 -29.98
N ARG A 5 -25.66 10.11 -30.99
CA ARG A 5 -25.39 8.66 -30.82
C ARG A 5 -23.91 8.32 -30.75
N LEU A 6 -23.03 9.18 -31.28
CA LEU A 6 -21.58 9.00 -31.20
C LEU A 6 -21.06 9.48 -29.85
N ALA A 7 -21.64 10.55 -29.32
CA ALA A 7 -21.30 11.12 -28.02
C ALA A 7 -21.48 10.15 -26.83
N THR A 8 -22.32 9.12 -26.96
CA THR A 8 -22.56 8.14 -25.89
C THR A 8 -21.61 6.93 -25.93
N LYS A 9 -20.69 6.85 -26.90
CA LYS A 9 -19.77 5.71 -27.04
C LYS A 9 -18.48 5.96 -26.26
N ARG A 10 -17.82 4.88 -25.81
CA ARG A 10 -16.41 4.96 -25.39
C ARG A 10 -15.56 5.42 -26.58
N GLY A 11 -14.68 6.39 -26.37
CA GLY A 11 -13.90 7.01 -27.44
C GLY A 11 -14.76 7.88 -28.37
N ALA A 12 -15.74 8.60 -27.80
CA ALA A 12 -16.63 9.49 -28.51
C ALA A 12 -15.87 10.54 -29.33
N VAL A 13 -14.76 11.07 -28.80
CA VAL A 13 -13.92 12.05 -29.51
C VAL A 13 -13.44 11.48 -30.84
N ARG A 14 -12.84 10.28 -30.82
CA ARG A 14 -12.37 9.60 -32.04
C ARG A 14 -13.51 9.30 -33.00
N ALA A 15 -14.62 8.78 -32.48
CA ALA A 15 -15.78 8.44 -33.30
C ALA A 15 -16.40 9.66 -34.01
N ILE A 16 -16.40 10.83 -33.37
CA ILE A 16 -16.88 12.08 -33.94
C ILE A 16 -15.89 12.62 -34.99
N LEU A 17 -14.58 12.54 -34.75
CA LEU A 17 -13.55 12.92 -35.72
C LEU A 17 -13.61 12.06 -36.99
N GLU A 18 -13.72 10.74 -36.85
CA GLU A 18 -13.89 9.80 -37.97
C GLU A 18 -15.18 10.10 -38.76
N TRP A 19 -16.27 10.39 -38.05
CA TRP A 19 -17.53 10.79 -38.67
C TRP A 19 -17.42 12.12 -39.42
N LEU A 20 -16.71 13.11 -38.87
CA LEU A 20 -16.46 14.40 -39.50
C LEU A 20 -15.65 14.22 -40.78
N ALA A 21 -14.51 13.52 -40.69
CA ALA A 21 -13.63 13.20 -41.81
C ALA A 21 -14.41 12.52 -42.95
N HIS A 22 -15.23 11.52 -42.63
CA HIS A 22 -16.06 10.82 -43.62
C HIS A 22 -17.15 11.71 -44.22
N ARG A 23 -17.77 12.60 -43.43
CA ARG A 23 -18.83 13.51 -43.90
C ARG A 23 -18.31 14.58 -44.84
N THR A 24 -17.08 15.06 -44.63
CA THR A 24 -16.49 16.15 -45.41
C THR A 24 -15.60 15.67 -46.55
N GLY A 25 -15.22 14.38 -46.55
CA GLY A 25 -14.25 13.83 -47.50
C GLY A 25 -12.82 14.31 -47.22
N GLY A 26 -12.53 14.65 -45.97
CA GLY A 26 -11.29 15.29 -45.55
C GLY A 26 -10.70 14.66 -44.28
N VAL A 27 -9.73 15.34 -43.67
CA VAL A 27 -9.08 14.90 -42.44
C VAL A 27 -9.56 15.75 -41.27
N ALA A 28 -10.02 15.12 -40.18
CA ALA A 28 -10.39 15.80 -38.95
C ALA A 28 -9.50 15.34 -37.79
N THR A 29 -8.91 16.27 -37.04
CA THR A 29 -8.04 15.96 -35.89
C THR A 29 -8.12 17.06 -34.82
N LEU A 30 -7.53 16.80 -33.66
CA LEU A 30 -7.37 17.78 -32.58
C LEU A 30 -5.89 18.11 -32.40
N ILE A 31 -5.58 19.41 -32.30
CA ILE A 31 -4.22 19.91 -32.08
C ILE A 31 -4.22 20.75 -30.79
N ASP A 32 -3.33 20.41 -29.85
CA ASP A 32 -3.11 21.15 -28.62
C ASP A 32 -2.49 22.53 -28.88
N ALA A 33 -2.51 23.39 -27.86
CA ALA A 33 -1.89 24.73 -27.88
C ALA A 33 -0.45 24.74 -28.39
N ASP A 34 0.30 23.69 -28.05
CA ASP A 34 1.72 23.52 -28.40
C ASP A 34 1.92 22.93 -29.80
N GLY A 35 0.86 22.76 -30.58
CA GLY A 35 0.92 22.22 -31.94
C GLY A 35 0.99 20.69 -32.03
N THR A 36 0.95 20.00 -30.90
CA THR A 36 1.00 18.52 -30.84
C THR A 36 -0.41 17.91 -31.04
N PRO A 37 -0.51 16.73 -31.67
CA PRO A 37 -1.80 16.06 -31.83
C PRO A 37 -2.37 15.60 -30.47
N ALA A 38 -3.60 15.98 -30.17
CA ALA A 38 -4.28 15.66 -28.90
C ALA A 38 -5.00 14.30 -28.92
N VAL A 39 -5.00 13.60 -30.07
CA VAL A 39 -5.66 12.31 -30.28
C VAL A 39 -4.75 11.37 -31.07
N THR A 40 -4.78 10.08 -30.70
CA THR A 40 -3.99 9.01 -31.33
C THR A 40 -4.93 8.02 -32.06
N PRO A 41 -4.58 7.52 -33.26
CA PRO A 41 -3.39 7.86 -34.04
C PRO A 41 -3.49 9.25 -34.69
N ALA A 42 -2.35 9.93 -34.80
CA ALA A 42 -2.27 11.19 -35.52
C ALA A 42 -2.49 10.96 -37.03
N PRO A 43 -3.13 11.90 -37.75
CA PRO A 43 -3.25 11.81 -39.19
C PRO A 43 -1.85 11.86 -39.86
N PRO A 44 -1.70 11.27 -41.06
CA PRO A 44 -0.43 11.30 -41.77
C PRO A 44 0.01 12.74 -42.04
N PRO A 45 1.34 13.01 -42.00
CA PRO A 45 1.85 14.37 -42.20
C PRO A 45 1.53 14.87 -43.61
N SER A 46 0.92 16.04 -43.71
CA SER A 46 0.61 16.72 -44.96
C SER A 46 1.02 18.20 -44.89
N PRO A 47 1.23 18.89 -46.03
CA PRO A 47 1.48 20.33 -46.04
C PRO A 47 0.39 21.13 -45.31
N ALA A 48 -0.87 20.72 -45.48
CA ALA A 48 -2.02 21.33 -44.82
C ALA A 48 -2.04 21.10 -43.31
N LEU A 49 -1.65 19.90 -42.85
CA LEU A 49 -1.54 19.61 -41.41
C LEU A 49 -0.41 20.41 -40.75
N ARG A 50 0.74 20.57 -41.43
CA ARG A 50 1.83 21.42 -40.93
C ARG A 50 1.41 22.88 -40.80
N ALA A 51 0.78 23.43 -41.84
CA ALA A 51 0.24 24.79 -41.80
C ALA A 51 -0.80 24.98 -40.68
N ALA A 52 -1.63 23.95 -40.42
CA ALA A 52 -2.57 23.96 -39.30
C ALA A 52 -1.85 24.00 -37.95
N THR A 53 -0.86 23.12 -37.73
CA THR A 53 -0.04 23.06 -36.51
C THR A 53 0.63 24.40 -36.21
N ASP A 54 1.28 25.01 -37.21
CA ASP A 54 1.97 26.30 -37.05
C ASP A 54 1.00 27.43 -36.71
N ALA A 55 -0.19 27.42 -37.32
CA ALA A 55 -1.21 28.42 -37.07
C ALA A 55 -1.85 28.33 -35.68
N VAL A 56 -2.05 27.11 -35.15
CA VAL A 56 -2.70 26.89 -33.85
C VAL A 56 -1.98 27.61 -32.70
N ALA A 57 -0.65 27.56 -32.67
CA ALA A 57 0.14 28.26 -31.65
C ALA A 57 -0.08 29.79 -31.71
N GLY A 58 -0.19 30.36 -32.91
CA GLY A 58 -0.49 31.77 -33.11
C GLY A 58 -1.91 32.16 -32.70
N LEU A 59 -2.90 31.33 -33.06
CA LEU A 59 -4.30 31.55 -32.70
C LEU A 59 -4.52 31.46 -31.21
N HIS A 60 -3.88 30.49 -30.56
CA HIS A 60 -3.91 30.33 -29.12
C HIS A 60 -3.39 31.56 -28.40
N ARG A 61 -2.16 32.01 -28.72
CA ARG A 61 -1.56 33.20 -28.08
C ARG A 61 -2.42 34.45 -28.22
N ARG A 62 -3.19 34.57 -29.29
CA ARG A 62 -4.10 35.70 -29.56
C ARG A 62 -5.53 35.48 -29.03
N GLY A 63 -5.84 34.32 -28.46
CA GLY A 63 -7.20 33.97 -28.04
C GLY A 63 -8.22 33.92 -29.19
N THR A 64 -7.78 33.65 -30.42
CA THR A 64 -8.65 33.64 -31.60
C THR A 64 -9.42 32.31 -31.69
N PRO A 65 -10.76 32.29 -31.60
CA PRO A 65 -11.53 31.06 -31.44
C PRO A 65 -11.65 30.24 -32.73
N SER A 66 -11.42 30.84 -33.90
CA SER A 66 -11.49 30.13 -35.17
C SER A 66 -10.70 30.84 -36.26
N ALA A 67 -10.19 30.10 -37.23
CA ALA A 67 -9.57 30.62 -38.43
C ALA A 67 -9.80 29.68 -39.61
N VAL A 68 -9.64 30.22 -40.82
CA VAL A 68 -9.64 29.45 -42.06
C VAL A 68 -8.36 29.78 -42.81
N LEU A 69 -7.65 28.75 -43.27
CA LEU A 69 -6.42 28.87 -44.05
C LEU A 69 -6.64 28.20 -45.39
N SER A 70 -6.22 28.85 -46.47
CA SER A 70 -6.15 28.23 -47.78
C SER A 70 -4.71 27.80 -48.03
N VAL A 71 -4.51 26.51 -48.25
CA VAL A 71 -3.20 25.92 -48.51
C VAL A 71 -3.16 25.54 -49.99
N PRO A 72 -2.39 26.26 -50.83
CA PRO A 72 -2.31 25.96 -52.26
C PRO A 72 -1.66 24.58 -52.47
N ALA A 73 -1.99 23.93 -53.58
CA ALA A 73 -1.30 22.71 -54.00
C ALA A 73 0.20 23.01 -54.16
N ALA A 74 1.06 22.11 -53.69
CA ALA A 74 2.50 22.28 -53.80
C ALA A 74 2.90 22.34 -55.28
N ALA A 75 3.53 23.45 -55.71
CA ALA A 75 4.07 23.58 -57.06
C ALA A 75 5.31 22.68 -57.19
N GLY A 76 5.16 21.49 -57.77
CA GLY A 76 6.24 20.54 -58.05
C GLY A 76 5.97 19.72 -59.32
N GLU A 77 7.04 19.32 -60.01
CA GLU A 77 7.13 18.93 -61.44
C GLU A 77 6.29 17.73 -61.95
N ARG A 78 5.35 17.21 -61.17
CA ARG A 78 4.27 16.34 -61.69
C ARG A 78 2.96 16.82 -61.09
N ALA A 79 2.28 17.69 -61.84
CA ALA A 79 0.93 18.13 -61.54
C ALA A 79 -0.03 16.93 -61.62
N GLU A 80 -0.21 16.22 -60.50
CA GLU A 80 -1.49 15.54 -60.28
C GLU A 80 -2.57 16.60 -60.04
N PRO A 81 -3.81 16.40 -60.52
CA PRO A 81 -4.87 17.41 -60.49
C PRO A 81 -5.53 17.51 -59.11
N ASP A 82 -4.75 17.46 -58.04
CA ASP A 82 -5.25 17.65 -56.69
C ASP A 82 -5.22 19.14 -56.37
N GLY A 83 -6.41 19.74 -56.31
CA GLY A 83 -6.57 21.15 -55.98
C GLY A 83 -6.09 21.47 -54.55
N GLY A 84 -6.10 22.76 -54.19
CA GLY A 84 -5.68 23.22 -52.86
C GLY A 84 -6.44 22.55 -51.71
N SER A 85 -6.08 22.87 -50.48
CA SER A 85 -6.83 22.44 -49.30
C SER A 85 -7.26 23.63 -48.46
N THR A 86 -8.52 23.64 -48.06
CA THR A 86 -9.03 24.59 -47.07
C THR A 86 -8.96 23.95 -45.68
N VAL A 87 -8.22 24.58 -44.77
CA VAL A 87 -8.09 24.17 -43.37
C VAL A 87 -8.99 25.04 -42.50
N PHE A 88 -9.92 24.42 -41.79
CA PHE A 88 -10.75 25.08 -40.79
C PHE A 88 -10.22 24.75 -39.40
N LEU A 89 -10.04 25.79 -38.59
CA LEU A 89 -9.56 25.72 -37.21
C LEU A 89 -10.64 26.27 -36.31
N VAL A 90 -11.09 25.50 -35.31
CA VAL A 90 -12.09 25.93 -34.32
C VAL A 90 -11.65 25.48 -32.94
N SER A 91 -11.50 26.42 -32.01
CA SER A 91 -11.20 26.12 -30.62
C SER A 91 -12.35 25.38 -29.96
N LEU A 92 -12.03 24.31 -29.22
CA LEU A 92 -13.01 23.64 -28.37
C LEU A 92 -13.35 24.43 -27.09
N THR A 93 -12.69 25.58 -26.83
CA THR A 93 -13.03 26.49 -25.71
C THR A 93 -14.20 27.45 -26.01
N ALA A 94 -14.58 27.63 -27.28
CA ALA A 94 -15.39 28.76 -27.76
C ALA A 94 -16.88 28.77 -27.33
N GLY A 95 -17.26 27.97 -26.34
CA GLY A 95 -18.63 27.93 -25.77
C GLY A 95 -18.70 28.04 -24.25
N ALA A 96 -17.58 28.25 -23.55
CA ALA A 96 -17.52 28.35 -22.10
C ALA A 96 -17.04 29.74 -21.65
N ALA A 97 -17.65 30.80 -22.18
CA ALA A 97 -17.56 32.12 -21.56
C ALA A 97 -18.44 32.11 -20.30
N GLY A 98 -17.86 31.77 -19.15
CA GLY A 98 -18.54 31.86 -17.85
C GLY A 98 -18.66 30.54 -17.09
N ALA A 99 -17.55 30.01 -16.61
CA ALA A 99 -17.52 29.20 -15.40
C ALA A 99 -16.11 29.29 -14.81
N HIS A 100 -16.05 29.67 -13.54
CA HIS A 100 -14.85 29.96 -12.76
C HIS A 100 -13.66 29.07 -13.13
N ALA A 101 -12.55 29.73 -13.47
CA ALA A 101 -11.24 29.12 -13.57
C ALA A 101 -10.82 28.66 -12.17
N GLU A 102 -11.18 27.43 -11.80
CA GLU A 102 -10.55 26.76 -10.67
C GLU A 102 -9.08 26.55 -11.01
N ALA A 103 -8.22 27.13 -10.16
CA ALA A 103 -6.78 27.13 -10.27
C ALA A 103 -6.23 25.72 -10.08
N GLY A 104 -6.15 24.97 -11.18
CA GLY A 104 -5.35 23.77 -11.33
C GLY A 104 -4.72 23.74 -12.72
N PRO A 105 -3.67 22.95 -12.96
CA PRO A 105 -3.02 22.83 -14.27
C PRO A 105 -3.93 22.05 -15.23
N ARG A 106 -5.06 22.65 -15.64
CA ARG A 106 -5.94 22.07 -16.67
C ARG A 106 -5.25 22.23 -18.01
N ARG A 107 -5.04 21.11 -18.71
CA ARG A 107 -4.58 21.10 -20.11
C ARG A 107 -5.54 21.97 -20.92
N GLN A 108 -4.99 22.96 -21.63
CA GLN A 108 -5.78 23.92 -22.39
C GLN A 108 -6.53 23.21 -23.52
N ALA A 109 -7.78 23.60 -23.82
CA ALA A 109 -8.57 22.85 -24.79
C ALA A 109 -7.97 22.97 -26.22
N PRO A 110 -7.95 21.87 -27.00
CA PRO A 110 -7.34 21.86 -28.31
C PRO A 110 -8.20 22.57 -29.36
N TYR A 111 -7.60 22.78 -30.53
CA TYR A 111 -8.28 23.22 -31.74
C TYR A 111 -8.71 22.00 -32.55
N LEU A 112 -9.99 21.98 -32.96
CA LEU A 112 -10.47 21.10 -34.01
C LEU A 112 -9.96 21.61 -35.35
N VAL A 113 -9.23 20.74 -36.05
CA VAL A 113 -8.68 20.98 -37.37
C VAL A 113 -9.41 20.09 -38.37
N LEU A 114 -10.01 20.72 -39.37
CA LEU A 114 -10.64 20.06 -40.49
C LEU A 114 -9.95 20.48 -41.79
N ILE A 115 -9.32 19.54 -42.48
CA ILE A 115 -8.69 19.74 -43.78
C ILE A 115 -9.65 19.22 -44.84
N ALA A 116 -10.19 20.11 -45.67
CA ALA A 116 -11.09 19.75 -46.77
C ALA A 116 -10.39 20.02 -48.13
N PRO A 117 -10.42 19.08 -49.08
CA PRO A 117 -9.82 19.29 -50.41
C PRO A 117 -10.67 20.26 -51.25
N ASP A 118 -9.99 21.15 -51.98
CA ASP A 118 -10.58 22.12 -52.92
C ASP A 118 -10.56 21.51 -54.33
N GLY A 119 -11.52 20.63 -54.64
CA GLY A 119 -11.54 19.93 -55.94
C GLY A 119 -12.77 19.01 -56.12
N PRO A 120 -12.78 18.15 -57.16
CA PRO A 120 -13.90 17.26 -57.47
C PRO A 120 -14.24 16.24 -56.36
N GLY A 121 -13.37 16.05 -55.36
CA GLY A 121 -13.63 15.27 -54.14
C GLY A 121 -14.42 16.01 -53.05
N ARG A 122 -14.72 17.31 -53.23
CA ARG A 122 -15.46 18.11 -52.25
C ARG A 122 -16.92 17.68 -52.21
N ARG A 123 -17.38 17.19 -51.05
CA ARG A 123 -18.80 16.87 -50.84
C ARG A 123 -19.65 18.17 -50.77
N PRO A 124 -20.84 18.19 -51.39
CA PRO A 124 -21.74 19.34 -51.33
C PRO A 124 -22.21 19.60 -49.89
N GLY A 125 -22.04 20.83 -49.40
CA GLY A 125 -22.46 21.23 -48.05
C GLY A 125 -21.82 22.54 -47.56
N ARG A 126 -22.32 23.06 -46.42
CA ARG A 126 -21.72 24.19 -45.68
C ARG A 126 -20.86 23.63 -44.53
N PRO A 127 -19.57 23.28 -44.75
CA PRO A 127 -18.72 22.67 -43.73
C PRO A 127 -18.61 23.51 -42.45
N GLN A 128 -18.74 24.83 -42.56
CA GLN A 128 -18.72 25.75 -41.42
C GLN A 128 -19.86 25.51 -40.41
N VAL A 129 -21.07 25.18 -40.87
CA VAL A 129 -22.23 24.92 -39.97
C VAL A 129 -22.06 23.57 -39.27
N LEU A 130 -21.66 22.55 -40.03
CA LEU A 130 -21.36 21.22 -39.51
C LEU A 130 -20.24 21.26 -38.48
N LEU A 131 -19.19 22.04 -38.74
CA LEU A 131 -18.03 22.20 -37.87
C LEU A 131 -18.40 22.90 -36.56
N ALA A 132 -19.24 23.94 -36.60
CA ALA A 132 -19.70 24.63 -35.38
C ALA A 132 -20.51 23.71 -34.45
N ASP A 133 -21.43 22.89 -35.01
CA ASP A 133 -22.22 21.93 -34.22
C ASP A 133 -21.38 20.78 -33.68
N ALA A 134 -20.46 20.27 -34.51
CA ALA A 134 -19.56 19.21 -34.10
C ALA A 134 -18.54 19.71 -33.07
N ALA A 135 -18.00 20.92 -33.19
CA ALA A 135 -17.05 21.50 -32.24
C ALA A 135 -17.65 21.62 -30.83
N ARG A 136 -18.93 22.02 -30.70
CA ARG A 136 -19.62 22.06 -29.39
C ARG A 136 -19.73 20.68 -28.76
N THR A 137 -20.22 19.70 -29.52
CA THR A 137 -20.39 18.32 -29.04
C THR A 137 -19.04 17.67 -28.72
N LEU A 138 -18.04 17.90 -29.58
CA LEU A 138 -16.68 17.41 -29.44
C LEU A 138 -15.97 18.04 -28.23
N GLY A 139 -16.18 19.33 -27.97
CA GLY A 139 -15.65 20.02 -26.78
C GLY A 139 -16.22 19.46 -25.48
N LEU A 140 -17.49 19.04 -25.46
CA LEU A 140 -18.06 18.34 -24.29
C LEU A 140 -17.49 16.92 -24.13
N CYS A 141 -17.43 16.14 -25.22
CA CYS A 141 -16.88 14.78 -25.18
C CYS A 141 -15.39 14.78 -24.80
N TRP A 142 -14.61 15.73 -25.31
CA TRP A 142 -13.20 15.87 -24.99
C TRP A 142 -12.99 16.22 -23.51
N ARG A 143 -13.75 17.17 -22.96
CA ARG A 143 -13.66 17.51 -21.53
C ARG A 143 -14.03 16.33 -20.63
N LEU A 144 -15.03 15.54 -21.02
CA LEU A 144 -15.42 14.32 -20.30
C LEU A 144 -14.30 13.28 -20.34
N GLU A 145 -13.76 12.99 -21.53
CA GLU A 145 -12.67 12.03 -21.68
C GLU A 145 -11.38 12.50 -20.98
N GLU A 146 -11.06 13.79 -20.99
CA GLU A 146 -9.91 14.35 -20.29
C GLU A 146 -10.11 14.29 -18.77
N ALA A 147 -11.30 14.61 -18.27
CA ALA A 147 -11.63 14.46 -16.85
C ALA A 147 -11.53 12.99 -16.39
N ASP A 148 -11.96 12.04 -17.23
CA ASP A 148 -11.79 10.61 -16.97
C ASP A 148 -10.29 10.21 -16.94
N ARG A 149 -9.47 10.73 -17.86
CA ARG A 149 -8.02 10.47 -17.88
C ARG A 149 -7.33 11.07 -16.65
N ASP A 150 -7.69 12.29 -16.26
CA ASP A 150 -7.15 12.94 -15.07
C ASP A 150 -7.57 12.19 -13.80
N ARG A 151 -8.84 11.75 -13.72
CA ARG A 151 -9.31 10.90 -12.62
C ARG A 151 -8.50 9.61 -12.51
N VAL A 152 -8.32 8.88 -13.62
CA VAL A 152 -7.50 7.66 -13.66
C VAL A 152 -6.05 7.95 -13.26
N ARG A 153 -5.49 9.09 -13.67
CA ARG A 153 -4.12 9.50 -13.28
C ARG A 153 -4.02 9.77 -11.79
N VAL A 154 -5.01 10.45 -11.19
CA VAL A 154 -5.07 10.71 -9.75
C VAL A 154 -5.24 9.40 -8.97
N GLU A 155 -6.16 8.53 -9.39
CA GLU A 155 -6.36 7.20 -8.77
C GLU A 155 -5.07 6.36 -8.84
N ALA A 156 -4.37 6.39 -9.97
CA ALA A 156 -3.08 5.74 -10.10
C ALA A 156 -2.02 6.37 -9.17
N ALA A 157 -1.92 7.69 -9.11
CA ALA A 157 -0.97 8.39 -8.23
C ALA A 157 -1.25 8.09 -6.75
N GLU A 158 -2.52 8.07 -6.35
CA GLU A 158 -2.96 7.68 -5.01
C GLU A 158 -2.58 6.22 -4.72
N ALA A 159 -2.85 5.29 -5.64
CA ALA A 159 -2.48 3.88 -5.48
C ALA A 159 -0.96 3.70 -5.29
N HIS A 160 -0.13 4.40 -6.09
CA HIS A 160 1.33 4.39 -5.92
C HIS A 160 1.75 5.01 -4.58
N GLY A 161 1.10 6.09 -4.16
CA GLY A 161 1.35 6.72 -2.85
C GLY A 161 1.04 5.78 -1.69
N ARG A 162 -0.10 5.08 -1.73
CA ARG A 162 -0.47 4.07 -0.73
C ARG A 162 0.51 2.90 -0.70
N GLU A 163 0.99 2.46 -1.86
CA GLU A 163 2.02 1.42 -1.95
C GLU A 163 3.37 1.87 -1.37
N ALA A 164 3.76 3.13 -1.60
CA ALA A 164 4.95 3.71 -0.99
C ALA A 164 4.83 3.81 0.53
N VAL A 165 3.66 4.19 1.05
CA VAL A 165 3.37 4.21 2.49
C VAL A 165 3.50 2.81 3.10
N LEU A 166 2.87 1.79 2.50
CA LEU A 166 3.00 0.42 2.97
C LEU A 166 4.48 -0.01 2.99
N HIS A 167 5.22 0.25 1.91
CA HIS A 167 6.65 -0.05 1.86
C HIS A 167 7.43 0.61 3.01
N LEU A 168 7.19 1.90 3.28
CA LEU A 168 7.85 2.64 4.37
C LEU A 168 7.52 2.07 5.75
N LEU A 169 6.27 1.67 5.98
CA LEU A 169 5.86 0.98 7.20
C LEU A 169 6.56 -0.38 7.33
N MET A 170 6.70 -1.11 6.22
CA MET A 170 7.32 -2.42 6.22
C MET A 170 8.84 -2.38 6.46
N VAL A 171 9.51 -1.26 6.18
CA VAL A 171 10.93 -1.04 6.54
C VAL A 171 11.12 -0.30 7.86
N GLY A 172 10.03 0.00 8.59
CA GLY A 172 10.08 0.67 9.90
C GLY A 172 10.15 2.21 9.85
N SER A 173 10.08 2.83 8.67
CA SER A 173 10.16 4.29 8.50
C SER A 173 8.80 4.98 8.69
N VAL A 174 8.30 4.95 9.93
CA VAL A 174 6.98 5.51 10.29
C VAL A 174 6.87 7.03 10.03
N PRO A 175 7.87 7.87 10.33
CA PRO A 175 7.78 9.31 10.04
C PRO A 175 7.67 9.63 8.55
N ALA A 176 8.40 8.89 7.71
CA ALA A 176 8.32 9.06 6.25
C ALA A 176 6.95 8.59 5.72
N ALA A 177 6.44 7.47 6.25
CA ALA A 177 5.11 6.96 5.92
C ALA A 177 4.03 8.01 6.23
N HIS A 178 4.07 8.65 7.41
CA HIS A 178 3.13 9.71 7.77
C HIS A 178 3.20 10.93 6.85
N ARG A 179 4.40 11.36 6.42
CA ARG A 179 4.54 12.51 5.50
C ARG A 179 3.85 12.27 4.17
N ILE A 180 4.01 11.09 3.58
CA ILE A 180 3.32 10.75 2.33
C ILE A 180 1.82 10.57 2.57
N ALA A 181 1.46 9.88 3.65
CA ALA A 181 0.07 9.62 3.99
C ALA A 181 -0.74 10.88 4.31
N ALA A 182 -0.10 11.98 4.73
CA ALA A 182 -0.77 13.25 5.00
C ALA A 182 -1.47 13.83 3.76
N ALA A 183 -1.03 13.47 2.54
CA ALA A 183 -1.68 13.86 1.30
C ALA A 183 -2.78 12.88 0.82
N LEU A 184 -3.02 11.79 1.57
CA LEU A 184 -3.92 10.70 1.21
C LEU A 184 -5.03 10.53 2.24
N GLN A 185 -6.10 9.82 1.88
CA GLN A 185 -7.23 9.52 2.78
C GLN A 185 -7.51 8.01 2.83
N PRO A 186 -7.91 7.45 4.00
CA PRO A 186 -8.00 8.09 5.32
C PRO A 186 -6.63 8.44 5.92
N PRO A 187 -6.52 9.16 7.04
CA PRO A 187 -5.25 9.26 7.77
C PRO A 187 -4.78 7.88 8.25
N LEU A 188 -3.47 7.70 8.42
CA LEU A 188 -2.93 6.46 8.98
C LEU A 188 -3.34 6.33 10.46
N PRO A 189 -3.88 5.17 10.90
CA PRO A 189 -4.19 4.92 12.30
C PRO A 189 -2.92 4.76 13.14
N GLN A 190 -2.97 5.02 14.45
CA GLN A 190 -1.83 4.75 15.34
C GLN A 190 -1.69 3.25 15.65
N LEU A 191 -2.83 2.61 15.93
CA LEU A 191 -2.98 1.17 16.18
C LEU A 191 -3.91 0.59 15.12
N ALA A 192 -3.52 -0.54 14.55
CA ALA A 192 -4.25 -1.16 13.45
C ALA A 192 -4.30 -2.68 13.58
N HIS A 193 -5.35 -3.26 13.01
CA HIS A 193 -5.34 -4.63 12.54
C HIS A 193 -4.89 -4.65 11.08
N VAL A 194 -3.94 -5.53 10.77
CA VAL A 194 -3.53 -5.85 9.41
C VAL A 194 -4.39 -7.00 8.91
N TYR A 195 -4.97 -6.82 7.72
CA TYR A 195 -5.74 -7.84 7.03
C TYR A 195 -4.96 -8.27 5.80
N VAL A 196 -4.83 -9.58 5.58
CA VAL A 196 -4.38 -10.15 4.31
C VAL A 196 -5.57 -10.88 3.70
N ILE A 197 -6.02 -10.38 2.55
CA ILE A 197 -7.20 -10.88 1.84
C ILE A 197 -6.75 -11.54 0.56
N GLU A 198 -6.94 -12.85 0.46
CA GLU A 198 -6.73 -13.60 -0.77
C GLU A 198 -7.98 -13.49 -1.64
N CYS A 199 -7.78 -12.94 -2.83
CA CYS A 199 -8.82 -12.70 -3.83
C CYS A 199 -8.65 -13.68 -5.00
N PRO A 200 -9.75 -14.17 -5.59
CA PRO A 200 -9.69 -14.80 -6.90
C PRO A 200 -9.15 -13.78 -7.92
N GLY A 201 -8.27 -14.24 -8.82
CA GLY A 201 -7.47 -13.39 -9.71
C GLY A 201 -8.26 -12.39 -10.56
N GLN A 202 -7.55 -11.45 -11.21
CA GLN A 202 -8.03 -10.33 -12.05
C GLN A 202 -9.03 -9.33 -11.38
N ARG A 203 -9.77 -9.70 -10.34
CA ARG A 203 -10.76 -8.83 -9.67
C ARG A 203 -10.24 -8.07 -8.45
N ARG A 204 -8.92 -8.03 -8.22
CA ARG A 204 -8.34 -7.43 -7.00
C ARG A 204 -8.76 -5.96 -6.80
N TYR A 205 -8.85 -5.18 -7.88
CA TYR A 205 -9.19 -3.76 -7.81
C TYR A 205 -10.67 -3.55 -7.52
N GLU A 206 -11.54 -4.33 -8.18
CA GLU A 206 -12.98 -4.34 -7.90
C GLU A 206 -13.26 -4.72 -6.43
N ILE A 207 -12.56 -5.75 -5.92
CA ILE A 207 -12.69 -6.16 -4.53
C ILE A 207 -12.16 -5.07 -3.59
N ALA A 208 -11.02 -4.43 -3.92
CA ALA A 208 -10.50 -3.31 -3.14
C ALA A 208 -11.52 -2.17 -3.00
N ASP A 209 -12.20 -1.79 -4.09
CA ASP A 209 -13.25 -0.75 -4.08
C ASP A 209 -14.44 -1.14 -3.19
N ARG A 210 -14.87 -2.41 -3.28
CA ARG A 210 -15.96 -2.94 -2.44
C ARG A 210 -15.59 -2.94 -0.96
N ILE A 211 -14.33 -3.27 -0.64
CA ILE A 211 -13.81 -3.22 0.72
C ILE A 211 -13.71 -1.78 1.21
N ALA A 212 -13.22 -0.85 0.38
CA ALA A 212 -13.13 0.57 0.72
C ALA A 212 -14.51 1.14 1.07
N HIS A 213 -15.53 0.76 0.31
CA HIS A 213 -16.91 1.13 0.58
C HIS A 213 -17.45 0.51 1.88
N ALA A 214 -17.20 -0.79 2.10
CA ALA A 214 -17.59 -1.49 3.33
C ALA A 214 -16.92 -0.91 4.59
N ALA A 215 -15.65 -0.52 4.47
CA ALA A 215 -14.88 0.12 5.54
C ALA A 215 -15.22 1.61 5.72
N ARG A 216 -16.15 2.16 4.92
CA ARG A 216 -16.57 3.58 4.93
C ARG A 216 -15.38 4.53 4.84
N GLY A 217 -14.38 4.18 4.01
CA GLY A 217 -13.17 4.96 3.85
C GLY A 217 -12.25 5.01 5.08
N LYS A 218 -12.40 4.11 6.06
CA LYS A 218 -11.54 4.05 7.26
C LYS A 218 -10.38 3.07 7.16
N ALA A 219 -10.36 2.22 6.12
CA ALA A 219 -9.30 1.24 5.90
C ALA A 219 -8.32 1.70 4.83
N TRP A 220 -7.03 1.50 5.09
CA TRP A 220 -5.95 1.68 4.12
C TRP A 220 -5.75 0.41 3.33
N ILE A 221 -6.27 0.36 2.10
CA ILE A 221 -6.21 -0.85 1.26
C ILE A 221 -5.14 -0.66 0.19
N VAL A 222 -4.28 -1.67 0.03
CA VAL A 222 -3.16 -1.69 -0.92
C VAL A 222 -3.03 -3.09 -1.53
N PRO A 223 -2.85 -3.22 -2.86
CA PRO A 223 -2.46 -4.50 -3.45
C PRO A 223 -1.10 -4.98 -2.91
N CYS A 224 -0.98 -6.27 -2.59
CA CYS A 224 0.30 -6.80 -2.14
C CYS A 224 1.35 -6.77 -3.28
N PRO A 225 2.53 -6.17 -3.08
CA PRO A 225 3.57 -6.10 -4.12
C PRO A 225 4.23 -7.46 -4.39
N VAL A 226 4.10 -8.41 -3.45
CA VAL A 226 4.73 -9.74 -3.54
C VAL A 226 3.78 -10.79 -4.11
N ARG A 227 2.48 -10.70 -3.81
CA ARG A 227 1.46 -11.71 -4.17
C ARG A 227 0.33 -11.07 -4.99
N PRO A 228 0.18 -11.46 -6.28
CA PRO A 228 -0.76 -10.78 -7.19
C PRO A 228 -2.23 -10.99 -6.82
N THR A 229 -2.54 -12.02 -6.04
CA THR A 229 -3.89 -12.36 -5.57
C THR A 229 -4.21 -11.76 -4.19
N HIS A 230 -3.28 -11.04 -3.55
CA HIS A 230 -3.48 -10.56 -2.19
C HIS A 230 -3.74 -9.04 -2.15
N LEU A 231 -4.66 -8.63 -1.28
CA LEU A 231 -4.80 -7.26 -0.80
C LEU A 231 -4.35 -7.20 0.66
N ILE A 232 -3.75 -6.08 1.05
CA ILE A 232 -3.39 -5.77 2.42
C ILE A 232 -4.27 -4.59 2.85
N ALA A 233 -4.92 -4.70 4.01
CA ALA A 233 -5.66 -3.58 4.59
C ALA A 233 -5.18 -3.25 6.00
N LEU A 234 -4.87 -1.98 6.27
CA LEU A 234 -4.64 -1.49 7.63
C LEU A 234 -5.95 -0.86 8.12
N VAL A 235 -6.50 -1.45 9.18
CA VAL A 235 -7.82 -1.13 9.69
C VAL A 235 -7.66 -0.61 11.11
N PRO A 236 -8.14 0.61 11.43
CA PRO A 236 -7.97 1.19 12.76
C PRO A 236 -8.50 0.24 13.84
N ALA A 237 -7.64 -0.07 14.82
CA ALA A 237 -8.10 -0.68 16.05
C ALA A 237 -8.82 0.42 16.84
N VAL A 238 -10.12 0.26 17.06
CA VAL A 238 -10.89 1.26 17.83
C VAL A 238 -10.44 1.13 19.28
N PRO A 239 -9.91 2.18 19.93
CA PRO A 239 -9.63 2.12 21.36
C PRO A 239 -10.93 1.75 22.08
N GLU A 240 -10.89 0.77 22.98
CA GLU A 240 -12.02 0.57 23.87
C GLU A 240 -12.36 1.91 24.52
N PRO A 241 -13.63 2.36 24.52
CA PRO A 241 -13.99 3.46 25.40
C PRO A 241 -13.65 2.99 26.81
N ALA A 242 -12.75 3.70 27.48
CA ALA A 242 -12.41 3.49 28.87
C ALA A 242 -13.71 3.54 29.69
N GLY A 243 -14.30 2.38 29.93
CA GLY A 243 -15.71 2.29 30.28
C GLY A 243 -16.09 0.88 30.66
N ARG A 244 -15.83 0.57 31.93
CA ARG A 244 -16.22 -0.64 32.70
C ARG A 244 -15.18 -1.78 32.81
N ALA A 245 -13.90 -1.43 32.96
CA ALA A 245 -12.94 -2.26 33.70
C ALA A 245 -12.90 -1.91 35.21
N GLY A 246 -14.05 -1.54 35.80
CA GLY A 246 -14.20 -1.23 37.22
C GLY A 246 -15.08 -2.23 38.00
N GLY A 247 -15.52 -3.32 37.36
CA GLY A 247 -16.48 -4.28 37.95
C GLY A 247 -15.87 -5.52 38.60
N ALA A 248 -14.60 -5.84 38.34
CA ALA A 248 -13.97 -7.08 38.82
C ALA A 248 -13.00 -6.90 40.01
N ALA A 249 -12.78 -5.66 40.47
CA ALA A 249 -11.87 -5.33 41.56
C ALA A 249 -12.57 -4.87 42.87
N ARG A 250 -13.88 -5.10 43.01
CA ARG A 250 -14.65 -4.82 44.25
C ARG A 250 -15.26 -6.05 44.92
N ALA A 251 -14.72 -7.24 44.62
CA ALA A 251 -15.07 -8.49 45.31
C ALA A 251 -13.87 -9.15 46.03
N ALA A 252 -12.71 -8.49 46.12
CA ALA A 252 -11.49 -9.05 46.72
C ALA A 252 -10.83 -8.12 47.76
N LEU A 253 -11.58 -7.19 48.34
CA LEU A 253 -11.15 -6.39 49.49
C LEU A 253 -12.23 -6.46 50.57
N ASP A 254 -12.49 -7.67 51.07
CA ASP A 254 -13.18 -7.89 52.35
C ASP A 254 -12.58 -9.08 53.10
N GLN A 255 -11.25 -9.19 53.08
CA GLN A 255 -10.50 -10.02 54.01
C GLN A 255 -9.31 -9.21 54.51
N GLY A 256 -9.48 -8.62 55.69
CA GLY A 256 -8.48 -7.79 56.33
C GLY A 256 -7.31 -8.59 56.86
N VAL A 257 -6.10 -8.05 56.71
CA VAL A 257 -4.99 -8.22 57.64
C VAL A 257 -4.17 -6.91 57.67
N ALA A 258 -3.66 -6.61 58.85
CA ALA A 258 -3.10 -5.36 59.35
C ALA A 258 -1.99 -4.68 58.52
N SER A 259 -2.05 -3.35 58.55
CA SER A 259 -1.01 -2.40 58.14
C SER A 259 0.19 -2.42 59.11
N PRO A 260 1.42 -2.19 58.63
CA PRO A 260 2.44 -1.57 59.45
C PRO A 260 2.81 -0.16 58.97
N ALA A 261 3.25 0.59 59.98
CA ALA A 261 3.61 2.00 60.09
C ALA A 261 4.43 2.66 58.96
N ARG A 262 4.10 3.94 58.79
CA ARG A 262 4.79 5.02 58.08
C ARG A 262 6.07 5.45 58.85
N PRO A 263 7.21 5.72 58.19
CA PRO A 263 8.29 6.49 58.79
C PRO A 263 8.26 7.98 58.37
N PRO A 264 8.91 8.86 59.15
CA PRO A 264 8.64 10.29 59.19
C PRO A 264 9.43 11.12 58.17
N ALA A 265 8.98 12.37 58.02
CA ALA A 265 9.51 13.39 57.13
C ALA A 265 10.73 14.13 57.71
N GLY A 266 11.63 14.53 56.79
CA GLY A 266 12.51 15.71 56.87
C GLY A 266 14.02 15.42 56.98
N PRO A 267 14.91 16.40 56.68
CA PRO A 267 14.66 17.77 56.23
C PRO A 267 15.39 18.17 54.92
N ALA A 268 15.08 19.39 54.47
CA ALA A 268 15.64 20.09 53.33
C ALA A 268 17.15 20.32 53.42
N GLY A 269 17.81 20.35 52.26
CA GLY A 269 19.19 20.77 52.09
C GLY A 269 19.37 21.46 50.73
N ASP A 270 19.71 22.75 50.80
CA ASP A 270 20.17 23.58 49.69
C ASP A 270 21.42 23.00 49.03
N ALA A 271 21.48 23.03 47.69
CA ALA A 271 22.73 23.20 46.96
C ALA A 271 22.49 23.70 45.53
N ALA A 272 23.11 24.84 45.26
CA ALA A 272 23.23 25.59 44.02
C ALA A 272 23.36 24.76 42.73
N VAL A 273 22.63 25.20 41.68
CA VAL A 273 22.98 24.91 40.29
C VAL A 273 23.23 26.23 39.58
N GLY A 274 24.44 26.33 39.04
CA GLY A 274 24.95 27.49 38.31
C GLY A 274 24.24 27.72 36.99
N GLN A 275 24.07 29.00 36.72
CA GLN A 275 23.64 29.61 35.49
C GLN A 275 24.81 29.61 34.49
N VAL A 276 24.58 29.08 33.30
CA VAL A 276 25.35 29.44 32.10
C VAL A 276 24.37 29.59 30.96
N ASP A 277 24.55 30.70 30.26
CA ASP A 277 23.69 31.33 29.28
C ASP A 277 23.57 30.52 27.98
N ASP A 278 22.41 30.62 27.32
CA ASP A 278 22.33 30.52 25.87
C ASP A 278 21.27 31.51 25.36
N GLU A 279 21.79 32.65 24.89
CA GLU A 279 21.11 33.65 24.11
C GLU A 279 20.79 33.11 22.70
N ASN A 280 19.51 33.21 22.34
CA ASN A 280 19.05 33.93 21.16
C ASN A 280 19.39 33.38 19.75
N CYS A 281 18.37 32.84 19.06
CA CYS A 281 17.96 33.35 17.74
C CYS A 281 16.57 32.82 17.38
N ALA A 282 15.54 33.51 17.90
CA ALA A 282 14.25 33.58 17.24
C ALA A 282 14.30 34.77 16.28
N THR A 283 13.84 34.59 15.04
CA THR A 283 13.44 35.73 14.22
C THR A 283 12.11 35.45 13.57
N ASP A 284 11.22 36.41 13.80
CA ASP A 284 9.85 36.55 13.35
C ASP A 284 9.65 36.34 11.85
N PHE A 285 8.51 35.74 11.49
CA PHE A 285 7.71 36.26 10.37
C PHE A 285 6.23 35.95 10.63
N ARG A 286 5.54 36.92 11.25
CA ARG A 286 4.08 36.94 11.39
C ARG A 286 3.60 38.31 10.93
N ALA A 287 2.90 38.33 9.80
CA ALA A 287 1.72 39.16 9.51
C ALA A 287 1.56 39.26 7.99
N THR A 288 0.42 38.79 7.48
CA THR A 288 -0.54 39.59 6.69
C THR A 288 -1.52 38.60 6.07
N PHE A 289 -2.68 38.36 6.69
CA PHE A 289 -3.91 38.03 5.96
C PHE A 289 -5.09 38.46 6.81
N GLY A 290 -5.84 39.42 6.28
CA GLY A 290 -6.99 40.04 6.90
C GLY A 290 -8.17 39.08 7.00
N GLU A 291 -8.88 39.22 8.10
CA GLU A 291 -10.17 38.61 8.40
C GLU A 291 -11.24 39.14 7.43
N LEU A 292 -12.01 38.24 6.83
CA LEU A 292 -13.31 38.54 6.22
C LEU A 292 -14.35 37.52 6.72
N PRO A 293 -15.57 37.96 7.03
CA PRO A 293 -16.54 37.15 7.76
C PRO A 293 -17.26 36.12 6.87
N HIS A 294 -17.35 34.89 7.38
CA HIS A 294 -18.20 33.84 6.84
C HIS A 294 -19.68 34.13 7.13
N GLN A 295 -20.49 34.31 6.09
CA GLN A 295 -21.93 34.09 6.14
C GLN A 295 -22.29 32.99 5.14
N SER A 296 -22.51 31.78 5.64
CA SER A 296 -23.16 30.69 4.91
C SER A 296 -24.63 30.65 5.29
N PRO A 297 -25.58 30.58 4.34
CA PRO A 297 -27.00 30.50 4.67
C PRO A 297 -27.37 29.08 5.11
N ALA A 298 -28.12 29.02 6.20
CA ALA A 298 -28.76 27.81 6.69
C ALA A 298 -29.84 27.35 5.69
N LEU A 299 -29.73 26.10 5.22
CA LEU A 299 -30.86 25.38 4.63
C LEU A 299 -31.25 24.23 5.55
N SER A 300 -32.39 24.42 6.19
CA SER A 300 -33.07 23.51 7.10
C SER A 300 -33.60 22.26 6.39
N ARG A 301 -33.27 21.11 6.98
CA ARG A 301 -33.94 19.80 7.03
C ARG A 301 -35.21 19.59 6.17
N SER A 302 -35.22 18.44 5.48
CA SER A 302 -36.40 17.56 5.45
C SER A 302 -35.96 16.13 5.71
N ALA A 303 -36.22 15.65 6.93
CA ALA A 303 -36.08 14.26 7.32
C ALA A 303 -37.15 13.41 6.62
N ARG A 304 -36.73 12.38 5.90
CA ARG A 304 -37.59 11.23 5.58
C ARG A 304 -36.98 9.99 6.22
N ALA A 305 -37.78 9.38 7.10
CA ALA A 305 -37.55 8.08 7.67
C ALA A 305 -37.40 7.04 6.54
N GLY A 306 -36.27 6.34 6.52
CA GLY A 306 -36.00 5.27 5.59
C GLY A 306 -34.98 4.33 6.22
N THR A 307 -35.47 3.18 6.69
CA THR A 307 -34.77 1.90 6.89
C THR A 307 -33.40 1.93 7.57
N ALA A 308 -33.34 1.36 8.78
CA ALA A 308 -32.11 1.04 9.50
C ALA A 308 -31.10 0.29 8.60
N VAL A 309 -30.19 1.05 7.98
CA VAL A 309 -28.96 0.52 7.38
C VAL A 309 -28.06 0.16 8.55
N GLU A 310 -28.00 -1.14 8.83
CA GLU A 310 -27.18 -1.74 9.87
C GLU A 310 -25.76 -1.18 9.82
N THR A 311 -25.37 -0.51 10.90
CA THR A 311 -24.06 0.10 11.10
C THR A 311 -23.01 -1.00 11.22
N VAL A 312 -22.47 -1.45 10.09
CA VAL A 312 -21.21 -2.20 10.08
C VAL A 312 -20.12 -1.25 10.55
N GLY A 313 -19.76 -1.36 11.83
CA GLY A 313 -18.57 -0.73 12.39
C GLY A 313 -17.31 -1.34 11.78
N VAL A 314 -16.17 -0.70 12.03
CA VAL A 314 -14.86 -1.21 11.61
C VAL A 314 -14.58 -2.61 12.19
N ARG A 315 -15.24 -2.98 13.30
CA ARG A 315 -15.30 -4.36 13.83
C ARG A 315 -16.20 -5.22 12.94
N GLY A 316 -15.64 -6.32 12.43
CA GLY A 316 -16.36 -7.24 11.55
C GLY A 316 -16.19 -6.94 10.06
N LEU A 317 -15.19 -6.14 9.66
CA LEU A 317 -14.86 -5.94 8.25
C LEU A 317 -14.61 -7.29 7.55
N ASP A 318 -13.90 -8.22 8.19
CA ASP A 318 -13.69 -9.58 7.69
C ASP A 318 -15.03 -10.29 7.40
N ARG A 319 -15.99 -10.26 8.33
CA ARG A 319 -17.33 -10.82 8.11
C ARG A 319 -18.04 -10.12 6.95
N ALA A 320 -17.97 -8.80 6.91
CA ALA A 320 -18.63 -7.98 5.91
C ALA A 320 -18.00 -8.12 4.50
N ILE A 321 -16.73 -8.53 4.43
CA ILE A 321 -16.06 -8.93 3.18
C ILE A 321 -16.52 -10.31 2.78
N ALA A 322 -16.49 -11.31 3.68
CA ALA A 322 -16.90 -12.67 3.36
C ALA A 322 -18.37 -12.79 2.96
N GLU A 323 -19.26 -11.97 3.53
CA GLU A 323 -20.67 -11.92 3.11
C GLU A 323 -20.86 -11.33 1.70
N ARG A 324 -20.01 -10.39 1.30
CA ARG A 324 -20.09 -9.72 -0.01
C ARG A 324 -19.33 -10.50 -1.07
N VAL A 325 -18.21 -11.11 -0.71
CA VAL A 325 -17.26 -11.80 -1.58
C VAL A 325 -16.91 -13.14 -0.92
N PRO A 326 -17.83 -14.12 -0.96
CA PRO A 326 -17.63 -15.43 -0.30
C PRO A 326 -16.43 -16.21 -0.83
N GLU A 327 -15.95 -15.85 -2.03
CA GLU A 327 -14.76 -16.41 -2.65
C GLU A 327 -13.44 -15.82 -2.13
N CYS A 328 -13.49 -14.82 -1.25
CA CYS A 328 -12.30 -14.28 -0.58
C CYS A 328 -11.98 -15.05 0.70
N LEU A 329 -10.68 -15.27 0.93
CA LEU A 329 -10.17 -15.79 2.19
C LEU A 329 -9.47 -14.66 2.96
N ILE A 330 -9.64 -14.64 4.28
CA ILE A 330 -9.22 -13.50 5.10
C ILE A 330 -8.46 -13.95 6.33
N GLY A 331 -7.24 -13.45 6.46
CA GLY A 331 -6.48 -13.52 7.70
C GLY A 331 -6.36 -12.14 8.35
N VAL A 332 -6.54 -12.08 9.67
CA VAL A 332 -6.52 -10.83 10.46
C VAL A 332 -5.45 -10.93 11.54
N SER A 333 -4.62 -9.91 11.71
CA SER A 333 -3.62 -9.84 12.78
C SER A 333 -4.23 -9.49 14.14
N GLY A 334 -3.40 -9.57 15.19
CA GLY A 334 -3.67 -8.83 16.43
C GLY A 334 -3.63 -7.32 16.21
N GLU A 335 -3.90 -6.57 17.27
CA GLU A 335 -3.69 -5.11 17.27
C GLU A 335 -2.18 -4.82 17.30
N VAL A 336 -1.69 -4.01 16.36
CA VAL A 336 -0.27 -3.64 16.24
C VAL A 336 -0.09 -2.14 16.06
N ALA A 337 1.02 -1.60 16.56
CA ALA A 337 1.43 -0.24 16.22
C ALA A 337 1.90 -0.14 14.76
N LEU A 338 1.88 1.04 14.14
CA LEU A 338 2.35 1.21 12.75
C LEU A 338 3.78 0.73 12.52
N ARG A 339 4.68 0.90 13.49
CA ARG A 339 6.07 0.41 13.42
C ARG A 339 6.16 -1.12 13.36
N GLU A 340 5.12 -1.80 13.84
CA GLU A 340 4.97 -3.26 13.91
C GLU A 340 4.13 -3.79 12.74
N THR A 341 3.86 -2.98 11.71
CA THR A 341 3.17 -3.43 10.48
C THR A 341 3.78 -4.71 9.88
N PRO A 342 5.12 -4.90 9.85
CA PRO A 342 5.71 -6.18 9.44
C PRO A 342 5.20 -7.37 10.26
N ILE A 343 5.15 -7.23 11.58
CA ILE A 343 4.67 -8.27 12.50
C ILE A 343 3.19 -8.53 12.25
N GLY A 344 2.37 -7.48 12.15
CA GLY A 344 0.95 -7.61 11.84
C GLY A 344 0.71 -8.31 10.49
N TYR A 345 1.51 -8.01 9.47
CA TYR A 345 1.43 -8.70 8.18
C TYR A 345 1.74 -10.20 8.32
N GLU A 346 2.78 -10.59 9.07
CA GLU A 346 3.09 -12.00 9.35
C GLU A 346 1.93 -12.71 10.06
N GLN A 347 1.41 -12.11 11.13
CA GLN A 347 0.27 -12.63 11.88
C GLN A 347 -0.96 -12.84 10.99
N ALA A 348 -1.33 -11.84 10.19
CA ALA A 348 -2.46 -11.91 9.27
C ALA A 348 -2.26 -12.99 8.20
N PHE A 349 -1.03 -13.17 7.71
CA PHE A 349 -0.75 -14.24 6.74
C PHE A 349 -0.86 -15.63 7.33
N HIS A 350 -0.41 -15.84 8.59
CA HIS A 350 -0.60 -17.11 9.28
C HIS A 350 -2.09 -17.38 9.53
N ALA A 351 -2.85 -16.37 9.93
CA ALA A 351 -4.30 -16.48 10.03
C ALA A 351 -4.94 -16.82 8.67
N LEU A 352 -4.46 -16.26 7.55
CA LEU A 352 -4.95 -16.60 6.22
C LEU A 352 -4.71 -18.09 5.87
N ALA A 353 -3.62 -18.69 6.35
CA ALA A 353 -3.38 -20.13 6.17
C ALA A 353 -4.46 -20.97 6.88
N VAL A 354 -4.88 -20.58 8.10
CA VAL A 354 -6.04 -21.18 8.79
C VAL A 354 -7.33 -20.95 8.00
N ALA A 355 -7.51 -19.74 7.49
CA ALA A 355 -8.73 -19.34 6.79
C ALA A 355 -9.02 -20.22 5.54
N ARG A 356 -7.98 -20.77 4.90
CA ARG A 356 -8.09 -21.69 3.75
C ARG A 356 -8.78 -23.01 4.08
N THR A 357 -8.67 -23.48 5.31
CA THR A 357 -9.30 -24.73 5.77
C THR A 357 -10.55 -24.46 6.62
N ALA A 358 -10.74 -23.23 7.10
CA ALA A 358 -11.89 -22.83 7.88
C ALA A 358 -13.17 -22.76 7.02
N PRO A 359 -14.31 -23.32 7.48
CA PRO A 359 -15.59 -23.24 6.74
C PRO A 359 -16.07 -21.81 6.49
N SER A 360 -15.64 -20.87 7.33
CA SER A 360 -16.01 -19.45 7.23
C SER A 360 -15.15 -18.66 6.24
N GLY A 361 -14.08 -19.26 5.68
CA GLY A 361 -13.09 -18.58 4.84
C GLY A 361 -12.30 -17.49 5.59
N ARG A 362 -12.35 -17.47 6.92
CA ARG A 362 -11.76 -16.40 7.75
C ARG A 362 -11.10 -16.96 8.99
N ALA A 363 -10.00 -16.33 9.40
CA ALA A 363 -9.45 -16.52 10.72
C ALA A 363 -8.76 -15.25 11.23
N SER A 364 -8.75 -15.11 12.56
CA SER A 364 -7.96 -14.11 13.27
C SER A 364 -6.78 -14.78 13.94
N PHE A 365 -5.65 -14.10 13.96
CA PHE A 365 -4.50 -14.49 14.75
C PHE A 365 -4.90 -14.58 16.22
N GLN A 366 -4.73 -15.75 16.82
CA GLN A 366 -4.99 -15.98 18.24
C GLN A 366 -3.74 -15.66 19.06
N ARG A 367 -3.88 -15.20 20.30
CA ARG A 367 -2.74 -14.83 21.15
C ARG A 367 -1.89 -16.01 21.63
N ASP A 368 -2.21 -17.25 21.30
CA ASP A 368 -1.39 -18.42 21.72
C ASP A 368 0.02 -18.45 21.10
N PHE A 369 0.31 -17.51 20.19
CA PHE A 369 1.61 -17.18 19.63
C PHE A 369 2.37 -16.14 20.48
N ASP A 370 1.97 -15.98 21.73
CA ASP A 370 2.55 -14.98 22.62
C ASP A 370 4.01 -15.30 22.89
N LEU A 371 4.90 -14.46 22.39
CA LEU A 371 6.32 -14.50 22.75
C LEU A 371 6.56 -13.91 24.16
N THR A 372 5.53 -13.51 24.90
CA THR A 372 5.63 -13.04 26.29
C THR A 372 6.52 -13.91 27.19
N PRO A 373 6.46 -15.26 27.12
CA PRO A 373 7.37 -16.12 27.88
C PRO A 373 8.86 -15.91 27.55
N LEU A 374 9.16 -15.45 26.33
CA LEU A 374 10.51 -15.10 25.86
C LEU A 374 10.79 -13.58 25.92
N ALA A 375 9.76 -12.74 26.09
CA ALA A 375 9.86 -11.29 26.27
C ALA A 375 10.13 -10.89 27.73
N SER A 376 10.87 -11.72 28.46
CA SER A 376 11.34 -11.37 29.81
C SER A 376 12.33 -10.20 29.74
N PRO A 377 12.61 -9.50 30.85
CA PRO A 377 13.65 -8.49 30.88
C PRO A 377 15.00 -8.95 30.30
N GLU A 378 15.38 -10.19 30.56
CA GLU A 378 16.57 -10.81 29.99
C GLU A 378 16.46 -11.01 28.47
N GLY A 379 15.30 -11.47 27.99
CA GLY A 379 15.05 -11.65 26.56
C GLY A 379 15.05 -10.33 25.78
N LEU A 380 14.45 -9.28 26.34
CA LEU A 380 14.48 -7.94 25.75
C LEU A 380 15.90 -7.38 25.67
N ARG A 381 16.72 -7.60 26.70
CA ARG A 381 18.13 -7.18 26.69
C ARG A 381 18.95 -7.97 25.69
N TRP A 382 18.82 -9.29 25.68
CA TRP A 382 19.48 -10.16 24.70
C TRP A 382 19.15 -9.72 23.26
N ALA A 383 17.87 -9.46 22.98
CA ALA A 383 17.43 -9.01 21.67
C ALA A 383 18.09 -7.68 21.27
N GLN A 384 18.20 -6.74 22.21
CA GLN A 384 18.85 -5.46 21.95
C GLN A 384 20.34 -5.60 21.72
N GLU A 385 21.03 -6.38 22.54
CA GLU A 385 22.47 -6.61 22.38
C GLU A 385 22.77 -7.30 21.05
N LEU A 386 21.95 -8.29 20.66
CA LEU A 386 22.08 -8.93 19.36
C LEU A 386 21.93 -7.92 18.22
N LEU A 387 20.94 -7.03 18.29
CA LEU A 387 20.66 -6.05 17.22
C LEU A 387 21.52 -4.77 17.29
N ALA A 388 22.21 -4.54 18.40
CA ALA A 388 22.99 -3.33 18.65
C ALA A 388 24.05 -3.05 17.57
N PRO A 389 24.79 -4.03 17.03
CA PRO A 389 25.75 -3.78 15.95
C PRO A 389 25.10 -3.15 14.70
N CYS A 390 23.89 -3.56 14.33
CA CYS A 390 23.15 -2.93 13.25
C CYS A 390 22.70 -1.52 13.62
N LEU A 391 22.22 -1.30 14.85
CA LEU A 391 21.74 0.03 15.28
C LEU A 391 22.88 1.05 15.41
N HIS A 392 24.07 0.62 15.80
CA HIS A 392 25.27 1.46 15.89
C HIS A 392 26.03 1.60 14.56
N TYR A 393 25.60 0.89 13.51
CA TYR A 393 26.23 0.96 12.20
C TYR A 393 26.07 2.36 11.59
N VAL A 394 27.22 2.99 11.28
CA VAL A 394 27.27 4.27 10.56
C VAL A 394 27.55 3.99 9.09
N PRO A 395 26.62 4.32 8.17
CA PRO A 395 26.80 4.07 6.75
C PRO A 395 27.95 4.93 6.19
N PRO A 396 28.85 4.38 5.34
CA PRO A 396 29.95 5.13 4.73
C PRO A 396 29.50 6.31 3.88
N ARG A 397 28.31 6.23 3.29
CA ARG A 397 27.70 7.30 2.49
C ARG A 397 26.28 7.56 2.98
N ARG A 398 25.84 8.81 2.87
CA ARG A 398 24.47 9.21 3.22
C ARG A 398 23.37 8.45 2.45
N ALA A 399 23.69 7.94 1.26
CA ALA A 399 22.77 7.17 0.43
C ALA A 399 22.74 5.66 0.78
N ASP A 400 23.68 5.17 1.59
CA ASP A 400 23.73 3.78 2.02
C ASP A 400 22.75 3.57 3.20
N PRO A 401 22.18 2.35 3.37
CA PRO A 401 21.20 2.09 4.42
C PRO A 401 21.79 2.27 5.81
N GLY A 402 21.10 3.04 6.67
CA GLY A 402 21.40 3.10 8.09
C GLY A 402 20.89 1.86 8.86
N GLY A 403 21.15 1.81 10.17
CA GLY A 403 20.81 0.66 11.01
C GLY A 403 19.34 0.24 10.96
N GLU A 404 18.39 1.18 11.04
CA GLU A 404 16.96 0.88 10.95
C GLU A 404 16.57 0.28 9.59
N GLU A 405 17.15 0.77 8.49
CA GLU A 405 16.90 0.21 7.16
C GLU A 405 17.49 -1.20 7.00
N LEU A 406 18.62 -1.47 7.64
CA LEU A 406 19.22 -2.81 7.68
C LEU A 406 18.31 -3.77 8.46
N LEU A 407 17.80 -3.37 9.63
CA LEU A 407 16.85 -4.18 10.39
C LEU A 407 15.52 -4.41 9.65
N GLY A 408 15.01 -3.39 8.95
CA GLY A 408 13.87 -3.56 8.05
C GLY A 408 14.16 -4.51 6.89
N THR A 409 15.38 -4.48 6.36
CA THR A 409 15.83 -5.42 5.32
C THR A 409 15.91 -6.85 5.86
N LEU A 410 16.46 -7.04 7.07
CA LEU A 410 16.54 -8.34 7.75
C LEU A 410 15.14 -8.92 7.98
N GLY A 411 14.23 -8.13 8.57
CA GLY A 411 12.85 -8.55 8.79
C GLY A 411 12.18 -8.97 7.49
N SER A 412 12.21 -8.11 6.47
CA SER A 412 11.64 -8.44 5.16
C SER A 412 12.28 -9.68 4.53
N TRP A 413 13.58 -9.90 4.70
CA TRP A 413 14.27 -11.06 4.14
C TRP A 413 13.94 -12.35 4.88
N LEU A 414 13.83 -12.33 6.20
CA LEU A 414 13.35 -13.46 7.00
C LEU A 414 11.91 -13.82 6.62
N THR A 415 11.05 -12.83 6.41
CA THR A 415 9.66 -13.04 5.99
C THR A 415 9.54 -13.62 4.58
N PHE A 416 10.24 -13.04 3.59
CA PHE A 416 9.98 -13.28 2.15
C PHE A 416 11.13 -13.94 1.38
N GLY A 417 12.28 -14.17 2.00
CA GLY A 417 13.50 -14.62 1.33
C GLY A 417 13.90 -13.68 0.18
N SER A 418 14.23 -14.23 -0.98
CA SER A 418 14.62 -13.45 -2.17
C SER A 418 13.51 -12.53 -2.70
N ALA A 419 12.24 -12.84 -2.42
CA ALA A 419 11.11 -11.98 -2.79
C ALA A 419 11.06 -10.67 -1.98
N ALA A 420 11.87 -10.54 -0.92
CA ALA A 420 12.11 -9.28 -0.23
C ALA A 420 12.56 -8.17 -1.17
N SER A 421 13.23 -8.48 -2.29
CA SER A 421 13.62 -7.47 -3.29
C SER A 421 12.42 -6.73 -3.89
N ARG A 422 11.32 -7.43 -4.17
CA ARG A 422 10.06 -6.82 -4.64
C ARG A 422 9.37 -6.02 -3.54
N HIS A 423 9.35 -6.59 -2.34
CA HIS A 423 8.76 -5.96 -1.17
C HIS A 423 9.47 -4.64 -0.79
N LEU A 424 10.80 -4.67 -0.82
CA LEU A 424 11.67 -3.54 -0.53
C LEU A 424 11.88 -2.61 -1.73
N LYS A 425 11.34 -2.94 -2.92
CA LYS A 425 11.56 -2.18 -4.16
C LYS A 425 13.05 -1.91 -4.46
N ILE A 426 13.92 -2.86 -4.11
CA ILE A 426 15.35 -2.81 -4.37
C ILE A 426 15.76 -3.90 -5.35
N HIS A 427 16.90 -3.72 -6.00
CA HIS A 427 17.47 -4.75 -6.85
C HIS A 427 17.92 -5.97 -6.02
N ARG A 428 17.82 -7.17 -6.59
CA ARG A 428 18.23 -8.43 -5.93
C ARG A 428 19.68 -8.43 -5.44
N ASN A 429 20.59 -7.77 -6.17
CA ASN A 429 22.00 -7.67 -5.78
C ASN A 429 22.16 -6.76 -4.56
N THR A 430 21.37 -5.67 -4.48
CA THR A 430 21.35 -4.78 -3.31
C THR A 430 20.84 -5.52 -2.09
N LEU A 431 19.77 -6.33 -2.24
CA LEU A 431 19.30 -7.20 -1.17
C LEU A 431 20.42 -8.15 -0.70
N GLY A 432 21.08 -8.84 -1.63
CA GLY A 432 22.19 -9.75 -1.29
C GLY A 432 23.34 -9.06 -0.58
N ALA A 433 23.74 -7.86 -1.01
CA ALA A 433 24.78 -7.07 -0.35
C ALA A 433 24.37 -6.64 1.07
N ARG A 434 23.13 -6.16 1.25
CA ARG A 434 22.62 -5.79 2.58
C ARG A 434 22.55 -6.99 3.52
N VAL A 435 22.09 -8.14 3.05
CA VAL A 435 22.02 -9.36 3.88
C VAL A 435 23.42 -9.80 4.32
N ARG A 436 24.43 -9.75 3.44
CA ARG A 436 25.82 -10.06 3.83
C ARG A 436 26.38 -9.08 4.85
N LEU A 437 26.13 -7.78 4.68
CA LEU A 437 26.52 -6.78 5.66
C LEU A 437 25.86 -7.05 7.03
N ILE A 438 24.58 -7.45 7.04
CA ILE A 438 23.88 -7.80 8.28
C ILE A 438 24.48 -9.06 8.92
N ASP A 439 24.80 -10.07 8.11
CA ASP A 439 25.50 -11.29 8.53
C ASP A 439 26.80 -10.95 9.28
N GLU A 440 27.63 -10.10 8.66
CA GLU A 440 28.90 -9.61 9.20
C GLU A 440 28.73 -8.78 10.47
N LEU A 441 27.76 -7.84 10.50
CA LEU A 441 27.51 -6.98 11.65
C LEU A 441 27.00 -7.75 12.86
N LEU A 442 26.10 -8.71 12.65
CA LEU A 442 25.50 -9.49 13.73
C LEU A 442 26.37 -10.68 14.15
N GLY A 443 27.39 -11.05 13.37
CA GLY A 443 28.20 -12.24 13.60
C GLY A 443 27.39 -13.53 13.49
N LEU A 444 26.37 -13.54 12.62
CA LEU A 444 25.49 -14.68 12.38
C LEU A 444 25.86 -15.36 11.05
N ASP A 445 25.42 -16.60 10.84
CA ASP A 445 25.34 -17.24 9.52
C ASP A 445 23.86 -17.35 9.14
N LEU A 446 23.35 -16.32 8.47
CA LEU A 446 21.98 -16.26 7.98
C LEU A 446 21.68 -17.36 6.94
N GLY A 447 22.66 -18.15 6.49
CA GLY A 447 22.42 -19.40 5.75
C GLY A 447 21.81 -20.53 6.61
N ARG A 448 21.95 -20.45 7.94
CA ARG A 448 21.49 -21.45 8.91
C ARG A 448 20.17 -21.05 9.56
N LEU A 449 19.29 -22.03 9.77
CA LEU A 449 17.99 -21.75 10.37
C LEU A 449 18.08 -21.33 11.85
N ALA A 450 19.10 -21.82 12.58
CA ALA A 450 19.33 -21.43 13.96
C ALA A 450 19.53 -19.92 14.09
N ASP A 451 20.45 -19.37 13.32
CA ASP A 451 20.83 -17.96 13.36
C ASP A 451 19.72 -17.08 12.80
N GLN A 452 19.03 -17.53 11.75
CA GLN A 452 17.81 -16.87 11.29
C GLN A 452 16.71 -16.82 12.38
N SER A 453 16.58 -17.87 13.19
CA SER A 453 15.57 -17.93 14.25
C SER A 453 15.93 -17.01 15.43
N ALA A 454 17.22 -16.90 15.76
CA ALA A 454 17.73 -15.93 16.72
C ALA A 454 17.46 -14.49 16.25
N ALA A 455 17.85 -14.17 15.02
CA ALA A 455 17.60 -12.87 14.41
C ALA A 455 16.09 -12.53 14.35
N TRP A 456 15.26 -13.51 13.97
CA TRP A 456 13.81 -13.35 13.95
C TRP A 456 13.27 -13.03 15.36
N LEU A 457 13.64 -13.81 16.38
CA LEU A 457 13.18 -13.57 17.75
C LEU A 457 13.59 -12.18 18.26
N ALA A 458 14.84 -11.79 18.02
CA ALA A 458 15.31 -10.48 18.45
C ALA A 458 14.52 -9.34 17.78
N LEU A 459 14.18 -9.46 16.49
CA LEU A 459 13.32 -8.48 15.81
C LEU A 459 11.91 -8.42 16.40
N GLN A 460 11.34 -9.56 16.80
CA GLN A 460 10.01 -9.58 17.45
C GLN A 460 10.03 -8.92 18.82
N LEU A 461 11.12 -9.08 19.58
CA LEU A 461 11.26 -8.52 20.93
C LEU A 461 11.63 -7.03 20.95
N ARG A 462 12.09 -6.47 19.82
CA ARG A 462 12.55 -5.07 19.71
C ARG A 462 11.49 -4.01 20.10
N GLY A 463 10.20 -4.32 19.93
CA GLY A 463 9.11 -3.37 20.13
C GLY A 463 8.71 -3.11 21.59
N ALA A 464 9.21 -3.90 22.54
CA ALA A 464 8.81 -3.80 23.94
C ALA A 464 9.60 -2.73 24.71
N PRO A 465 8.98 -2.08 25.73
CA PRO A 465 9.68 -1.14 26.60
C PRO A 465 10.88 -1.79 27.29
N LEU A 466 11.97 -1.04 27.33
CA LEU A 466 13.21 -1.48 27.95
C LEU A 466 13.04 -1.74 29.44
N PRO A 467 13.50 -2.90 29.96
CA PRO A 467 13.65 -3.09 31.38
C PRO A 467 14.78 -2.21 31.92
N THR A 468 14.71 -1.86 33.20
CA THR A 468 15.76 -1.13 33.91
C THR A 468 17.10 -1.88 33.78
N PRO A 469 18.24 -1.16 33.63
CA PRO A 469 19.55 -1.79 33.60
C PRO A 469 19.77 -2.67 34.84
N THR A 470 20.37 -3.84 34.66
CA THR A 470 20.75 -4.73 35.77
C THR A 470 22.19 -5.17 35.58
N ASP A 471 22.93 -5.37 36.66
CA ASP A 471 24.33 -5.85 36.63
C ASP A 471 24.48 -7.33 36.24
N ARG A 472 23.37 -8.02 35.92
CA ARG A 472 23.41 -9.44 35.50
C ARG A 472 24.00 -9.54 34.08
N PRO A 473 24.92 -10.49 33.84
CA PRO A 473 25.46 -10.73 32.50
C PRO A 473 24.34 -11.03 31.48
N PRO A 474 24.60 -10.75 30.21
CA PRO A 474 23.61 -10.98 29.18
C PRO A 474 23.30 -12.47 29.02
N ALA A 475 22.01 -12.79 28.92
CA ALA A 475 21.56 -14.14 28.70
C ALA A 475 21.90 -14.59 27.27
N SER A 476 22.34 -15.84 27.12
CA SER A 476 22.39 -16.48 25.79
C SER A 476 20.99 -16.88 25.32
N LEU A 477 20.84 -17.17 24.03
CA LEU A 477 19.58 -17.72 23.52
C LEU A 477 19.22 -19.04 24.21
N GLU A 478 20.22 -19.88 24.48
CA GLU A 478 20.08 -21.12 25.24
C GLU A 478 19.54 -20.89 26.65
N ASP A 479 19.99 -19.85 27.34
CA ASP A 479 19.49 -19.51 28.68
C ASP A 479 18.01 -19.10 28.64
N LEU A 480 17.62 -18.31 27.64
CA LEU A 480 16.21 -17.89 27.45
C LEU A 480 15.30 -19.09 27.17
N LEU A 481 15.73 -19.97 26.25
CA LEU A 481 14.98 -21.17 25.87
C LEU A 481 14.99 -22.24 26.97
N GLY A 482 15.95 -22.21 27.88
CA GLY A 482 16.06 -23.12 29.02
C GLY A 482 15.10 -22.82 30.17
N THR A 483 14.39 -21.69 30.14
CA THR A 483 13.45 -21.31 31.21
C THR A 483 12.21 -22.21 31.24
N PRO A 484 11.61 -22.45 32.42
CA PRO A 484 10.34 -23.20 32.51
C PRO A 484 9.21 -22.56 31.70
N ALA A 485 9.17 -21.22 31.64
CA ALA A 485 8.19 -20.48 30.85
C ALA A 485 8.35 -20.74 29.35
N ALA A 486 9.59 -20.73 28.83
CA ALA A 486 9.88 -21.14 27.46
C ALA A 486 9.48 -22.59 27.19
N GLY A 487 9.66 -23.50 28.16
CA GLY A 487 9.22 -24.89 28.04
C GLY A 487 7.70 -25.05 27.91
N VAL A 488 6.91 -24.31 28.71
CA VAL A 488 5.43 -24.30 28.61
C VAL A 488 4.98 -23.73 27.27
N TRP A 489 5.57 -22.60 26.87
CA TRP A 489 5.33 -21.98 25.57
C TRP A 489 5.62 -22.95 24.42
N ALA A 490 6.77 -23.62 24.44
CA ALA A 490 7.18 -24.52 23.39
C ALA A 490 6.26 -25.74 23.26
N HIS A 491 5.78 -26.30 24.37
CA HIS A 491 4.75 -27.34 24.34
C HIS A 491 3.46 -26.83 23.69
N ALA A 492 3.02 -25.62 24.04
CA ALA A 492 1.81 -25.03 23.45
C ALA A 492 1.94 -24.87 21.92
N GLN A 493 3.14 -24.53 21.40
CA GLN A 493 3.38 -24.42 19.96
C GLN A 493 3.28 -25.76 19.21
N LEU A 494 3.70 -26.87 19.84
CA LEU A 494 3.67 -28.21 19.22
C LEU A 494 2.38 -28.98 19.50
N GLN A 495 1.60 -28.56 20.50
CA GLN A 495 0.37 -29.20 20.92
C GLN A 495 -0.63 -29.48 19.77
N PRO A 496 -0.84 -28.59 18.78
CA PRO A 496 -1.73 -28.89 17.66
C PRO A 496 -1.29 -30.11 16.83
N LEU A 497 0.02 -30.31 16.64
CA LEU A 497 0.55 -31.49 15.94
C LEU A 497 0.33 -32.77 16.73
N GLU A 498 0.49 -32.70 18.06
CA GLU A 498 0.24 -33.83 18.97
C GLU A 498 -1.24 -34.21 18.98
N ARG A 499 -2.14 -33.22 19.09
CA ARG A 499 -3.60 -33.43 19.08
C ARG A 499 -4.10 -34.00 17.76
N ALA A 500 -3.53 -33.59 16.64
CA ALA A 500 -3.87 -34.14 15.32
C ALA A 500 -3.47 -35.63 15.19
N ASN A 501 -2.70 -36.16 16.14
CA ASN A 501 -2.19 -37.52 16.17
C ASN A 501 -1.53 -37.90 14.84
N LEU A 502 -0.59 -37.05 14.41
CA LEU A 502 0.21 -37.22 13.20
C LEU A 502 1.66 -37.55 13.58
N PRO A 503 2.01 -38.81 13.96
CA PRO A 503 3.37 -39.18 14.36
C PRO A 503 4.42 -38.81 13.30
N SER A 504 4.10 -39.09 12.04
CA SER A 504 4.96 -38.73 10.91
C SER A 504 5.01 -37.23 10.64
N GLY A 505 4.05 -36.44 11.13
CA GLY A 505 4.00 -34.99 10.97
C GLY A 505 5.09 -34.31 11.81
N THR A 506 5.12 -34.59 13.12
CA THR A 506 6.13 -34.05 14.04
C THR A 506 7.54 -34.46 13.65
N GLU A 507 7.75 -35.73 13.26
CA GLU A 507 9.03 -36.22 12.75
C GLU A 507 9.46 -35.49 11.47
N THR A 508 8.52 -35.29 10.53
CA THR A 508 8.81 -34.58 9.27
C THR A 508 9.17 -33.12 9.53
N VAL A 509 8.44 -32.43 10.41
CA VAL A 509 8.75 -31.04 10.80
C VAL A 509 10.14 -30.98 11.44
N ARG A 510 10.46 -31.88 12.38
CA ARG A 510 11.78 -31.94 13.02
C ARG A 510 12.90 -32.16 12.01
N ALA A 511 12.78 -33.15 11.13
CA ALA A 511 13.77 -33.43 10.09
C ALA A 511 13.94 -32.24 9.13
N TRP A 512 12.84 -31.56 8.79
CA TRP A 512 12.85 -30.36 7.96
C TRP A 512 13.58 -29.19 8.63
N LEU A 513 13.32 -28.94 9.91
CA LEU A 513 14.00 -27.88 10.67
C LEU A 513 15.49 -28.17 10.88
N ARG A 514 15.89 -29.43 11.11
CA ARG A 514 17.31 -29.84 11.16
C ARG A 514 18.04 -29.62 9.84
N ALA A 515 17.32 -29.71 8.74
CA ALA A 515 17.84 -29.49 7.39
C ALA A 515 17.75 -28.00 6.96
N ASP A 516 17.76 -27.05 7.90
CA ASP A 516 17.59 -25.61 7.66
C ASP A 516 16.34 -25.23 6.86
N ALA A 517 15.23 -25.96 7.07
CA ALA A 517 14.01 -25.83 6.27
C ALA A 517 14.20 -26.13 4.76
N LYS A 518 15.24 -26.89 4.38
CA LYS A 518 15.49 -27.31 3.00
C LYS A 518 14.80 -28.66 2.74
N LEU A 519 13.69 -28.61 2.02
CA LEU A 519 12.81 -29.77 1.82
C LEU A 519 13.47 -30.99 1.14
N PRO A 520 14.34 -30.84 0.11
CA PRO A 520 15.03 -31.98 -0.49
C PRO A 520 15.94 -32.74 0.50
N GLN A 521 16.68 -32.02 1.34
CA GLN A 521 17.56 -32.58 2.37
C GLN A 521 16.75 -33.30 3.45
N ALA A 522 15.63 -32.71 3.87
CA ALA A 522 14.70 -33.34 4.81
C ALA A 522 14.12 -34.65 4.27
N ALA A 523 13.71 -34.68 2.99
CA ALA A 523 13.20 -35.88 2.34
C ALA A 523 14.25 -36.99 2.28
N GLY A 524 15.50 -36.63 1.95
CA GLY A 524 16.64 -37.55 1.98
C GLY A 524 16.91 -38.12 3.37
N ALA A 525 16.92 -37.28 4.41
CA ALA A 525 17.11 -37.70 5.79
C ALA A 525 15.99 -38.62 6.30
N LEU A 526 14.76 -38.43 5.82
CA LEU A 526 13.61 -39.27 6.15
C LEU A 526 13.49 -40.55 5.30
N GLY A 527 14.33 -40.69 4.25
CA GLY A 527 14.22 -41.82 3.31
C GLY A 527 12.93 -41.85 2.50
N ILE A 528 12.30 -40.70 2.25
CA ILE A 528 11.04 -40.59 1.49
C ILE A 528 11.18 -39.71 0.26
N SER A 529 10.24 -39.81 -0.68
CA SER A 529 10.21 -38.96 -1.86
C SER A 529 9.93 -37.49 -1.50
N LEU A 530 10.46 -36.56 -2.30
CA LEU A 530 10.22 -35.12 -2.14
C LEU A 530 8.72 -34.75 -2.14
N PRO A 531 7.86 -35.29 -3.04
CA PRO A 531 6.41 -35.09 -2.96
C PRO A 531 5.79 -35.65 -1.67
N GLY A 532 6.30 -36.79 -1.17
CA GLY A 532 5.86 -37.39 0.09
C GLY A 532 6.17 -36.50 1.30
N ALA A 533 7.38 -35.95 1.38
CA ALA A 533 7.76 -34.99 2.41
C ALA A 533 6.91 -33.72 2.34
N ARG A 534 6.67 -33.19 1.13
CA ARG A 534 5.77 -32.04 0.91
C ARG A 534 4.36 -32.30 1.44
N LYS A 535 3.77 -33.43 1.07
CA LYS A 535 2.42 -33.83 1.51
C LYS A 535 2.32 -33.93 3.03
N ARG A 536 3.35 -34.48 3.70
CA ARG A 536 3.40 -34.56 5.16
C ARG A 536 3.51 -33.18 5.81
N LEU A 537 4.34 -32.28 5.27
CA LEU A 537 4.43 -30.89 5.77
C LEU A 537 3.15 -30.10 5.53
N THR A 538 2.45 -30.30 4.42
CA THR A 538 1.14 -29.65 4.18
C THR A 538 0.11 -30.09 5.24
N ARG A 539 0.07 -31.37 5.60
CA ARG A 539 -0.78 -31.84 6.71
C ARG A 539 -0.38 -31.26 8.07
N ALA A 540 0.92 -31.10 8.30
CA ALA A 540 1.42 -30.44 9.52
C ALA A 540 1.03 -28.94 9.56
N GLU A 541 1.11 -28.24 8.43
CA GLU A 541 0.64 -26.86 8.24
C GLU A 541 -0.87 -26.73 8.53
N GLU A 542 -1.68 -27.67 8.04
CA GLU A 542 -3.12 -27.75 8.33
C GLU A 542 -3.40 -27.95 9.83
N ALA A 543 -2.69 -28.89 10.47
CA ALA A 543 -2.86 -29.18 11.89
C ALA A 543 -2.39 -28.03 12.80
N LEU A 544 -1.30 -27.35 12.45
CA LEU A 544 -0.80 -26.18 13.17
C LEU A 544 -1.65 -24.93 12.94
N GLY A 545 -2.39 -24.89 11.83
CA GLY A 545 -3.03 -23.66 11.37
C GLY A 545 -2.00 -22.58 11.02
N ARG A 546 -0.82 -22.96 10.52
CA ARG A 546 0.27 -22.02 10.24
C ARG A 546 1.01 -22.44 8.99
N SER A 547 1.23 -21.46 8.12
CA SER A 547 2.08 -21.64 6.93
C SER A 547 3.47 -22.14 7.31
N LEU A 548 3.90 -23.26 6.71
CA LEU A 548 5.25 -23.80 6.80
C LEU A 548 5.98 -23.63 5.47
N LEU A 549 5.33 -24.00 4.37
CA LEU A 549 5.94 -24.06 3.04
C LEU A 549 5.89 -22.73 2.29
N HIS A 550 5.04 -21.80 2.72
CA HIS A 550 4.88 -20.50 2.09
C HIS A 550 5.35 -19.39 3.03
N ALA A 551 5.90 -18.33 2.47
CA ALA A 551 6.31 -17.13 3.19
C ALA A 551 5.11 -16.20 3.48
N PRO A 552 4.99 -15.61 4.69
CA PRO A 552 5.70 -15.90 5.94
C PRO A 552 5.52 -17.33 6.47
N SER A 553 6.60 -17.90 7.04
CA SER A 553 6.68 -19.30 7.50
C SER A 553 6.92 -19.38 9.01
N ALA A 554 6.22 -20.28 9.70
CA ALA A 554 6.38 -20.51 11.15
C ALA A 554 7.65 -21.30 11.51
N LYS A 555 8.57 -21.51 10.56
CA LYS A 555 9.80 -22.29 10.77
C LYS A 555 10.69 -21.75 11.89
N TYR A 556 10.76 -20.43 12.07
CA TYR A 556 11.62 -19.81 13.08
C TYR A 556 11.09 -20.10 14.49
N GLU A 557 9.80 -19.86 14.67
CA GLU A 557 9.09 -20.15 15.92
C GLU A 557 9.15 -21.63 16.29
N LEU A 558 8.87 -22.52 15.33
CA LEU A 558 8.94 -23.97 15.56
C LEU A 558 10.35 -24.45 15.85
N TRP A 559 11.37 -23.83 15.23
CA TRP A 559 12.76 -24.11 15.56
C TRP A 559 13.06 -23.74 17.02
N LEU A 560 12.67 -22.55 17.46
CA LEU A 560 12.83 -22.09 18.84
C LEU A 560 12.09 -22.99 19.84
N ALA A 561 10.85 -23.35 19.54
CA ALA A 561 10.05 -24.24 20.38
C ALA A 561 10.69 -25.63 20.49
N MET A 562 11.08 -26.25 19.37
CA MET A 562 11.74 -27.55 19.42
C MET A 562 13.12 -27.48 20.09
N ARG A 563 13.83 -26.36 20.00
CA ARG A 563 15.10 -26.14 20.69
C ARG A 563 14.91 -26.02 22.21
N ALA A 564 13.91 -25.29 22.68
CA ALA A 564 13.53 -25.20 24.10
C ALA A 564 13.19 -26.59 24.70
N LEU A 565 12.59 -27.47 23.90
CA LEU A 565 12.27 -28.84 24.28
C LEU A 565 13.41 -29.84 24.08
N LYS A 566 14.60 -29.38 23.68
CA LYS A 566 15.77 -30.21 23.35
C LYS A 566 15.46 -31.28 22.28
N ALA A 567 14.52 -30.98 21.39
CA ALA A 567 14.08 -31.85 20.30
C ALA A 567 14.84 -31.59 18.98
N LEU A 568 15.75 -30.60 18.94
CA LEU A 568 16.60 -30.26 17.80
C LEU A 568 18.08 -30.43 18.09
#